data_AF-A0A8J5B586-F1
#
_entry.id   AF-A0A8J5B586-F1
#
_cell.length_a   1.000
_cell.length_b   1.000
_cell.length_c   1.000
_cell.angle_alpha   90.00
_cell.angle_beta   90.00
_cell.angle_gamma   90.00
#
_symmetry.space_group_name_H-M   'P 1'
#
loop_
_entity.id
_entity.type
_entity.pdbx_description
1 polymer ?
#
loop_
_entity_poly.entity_id
_entity_poly.type
_entity_poly.pdbx_seq_one_letter_code
_entity_poly.pdbx_strand_id
1 'polypeptide(L)'
;MLATAQTTIHTFPEFQPHFRTSPKHISLQDALPRDFSDMYAPEVVNDPSVLLASGRPIFTQRELVDWTKNDIRSLLIVCHKPDHGLLPISTPGFRYMYLPLDSSDEEIISTLVQSDLYREHGFDPSFLRQTAQYTVEAARMRADNAKVLTKPQWRNIIENYLLNLGCEAQCRADFKRACHVAKQPKSKLARAPSLEPIDEHKSLSSSLLRQALLNTSPELKAASLKKRKLNKSEKQQIWVKVQTELYSRLGLNWAADDFN
;
A
#
# COMPACT_ATOMS: atom_id res chain seq x y z
N MET A 1 25.00 83.88 32.76
CA MET A 1 25.38 82.85 31.78
C MET A 1 24.62 81.58 32.12
N LEU A 2 23.57 81.26 31.35
CA LEU A 2 22.75 80.06 31.53
C LEU A 2 23.35 78.94 30.65
N ALA A 3 23.82 77.87 31.28
CA ALA A 3 24.27 76.65 30.59
C ALA A 3 23.08 75.70 30.42
N THR A 4 22.74 75.39 29.17
CA THR A 4 21.72 74.41 28.78
C THR A 4 22.28 73.00 28.92
N ALA A 5 21.65 72.16 29.75
CA ALA A 5 21.92 70.73 29.80
C ALA A 5 21.13 70.01 28.69
N GLN A 6 21.83 69.32 27.79
CA GLN A 6 21.24 68.47 26.76
C GLN A 6 20.93 67.09 27.37
N THR A 7 19.65 66.71 27.33
CA THR A 7 19.20 65.36 27.72
C THR A 7 19.31 64.44 26.51
N THR A 8 20.33 63.58 26.49
CA THR A 8 20.48 62.52 25.48
C THR A 8 19.46 61.42 25.75
N ILE A 9 18.46 61.29 24.88
CA ILE A 9 17.50 60.18 24.91
C ILE A 9 18.19 58.96 24.30
N HIS A 10 18.52 57.96 25.14
CA HIS A 10 18.91 56.63 24.67
C HIS A 10 17.66 55.90 24.18
N THR A 11 17.49 55.82 22.86
CA THR A 11 16.55 54.91 22.20
C THR A 11 16.99 53.47 22.45
N PHE A 12 16.22 52.73 23.25
CA PHE A 12 16.34 51.28 23.34
C PHE A 12 15.90 50.64 22.01
N PRO A 13 16.62 49.61 21.50
CA PRO A 13 16.16 48.88 20.33
C PRO A 13 14.85 48.17 20.64
N GLU A 14 13.84 48.52 19.85
CA GLU A 14 12.50 47.96 19.86
C GLU A 14 12.56 46.44 19.67
N PHE A 15 12.09 45.70 20.68
CA PHE A 15 12.00 44.25 20.65
C PHE A 15 10.93 43.87 19.62
N GLN A 16 11.32 43.65 18.36
CA GLN A 16 10.40 43.11 17.35
C GLN A 16 10.13 41.64 17.70
N PRO A 17 8.90 41.25 18.09
CA PRO A 17 8.57 39.85 18.16
C PRO A 17 8.64 39.32 16.73
N HIS A 18 9.64 38.50 16.43
CA HIS A 18 9.60 37.65 15.24
C HIS A 18 8.36 36.77 15.39
N PHE A 19 7.25 37.20 14.78
CA PHE A 19 6.07 36.38 14.60
C PHE A 19 6.53 35.16 13.81
N ARG A 20 6.80 34.05 14.53
CA ARG A 20 7.00 32.75 13.91
C ARG A 20 5.69 32.44 13.20
N THR A 21 5.65 32.66 11.89
CA THR A 21 4.54 32.21 11.06
C THR A 21 4.45 30.70 11.23
N SER A 22 3.39 30.22 11.85
CA SER A 22 3.15 28.79 12.00
C SER A 22 3.19 28.14 10.61
N PRO A 23 3.90 27.01 10.43
CA PRO A 23 4.02 26.38 9.12
C PRO A 23 2.63 26.00 8.59
N LYS A 24 2.35 26.35 7.33
CA LYS A 24 1.06 26.03 6.68
C LYS A 24 0.96 24.56 6.26
N HIS A 25 2.10 23.89 6.13
CA HIS A 25 2.23 22.51 5.65
C HIS A 25 3.37 21.83 6.40
N ILE A 26 3.38 20.50 6.41
CA ILE A 26 4.45 19.68 6.96
C ILE A 26 5.06 18.79 5.86
N SER A 27 6.34 18.42 6.02
CA SER A 27 6.97 17.41 5.16
C SER A 27 6.40 16.02 5.45
N LEU A 28 6.46 15.09 4.50
CA LEU A 28 6.04 13.71 4.75
C LEU A 28 6.93 13.04 5.82
N GLN A 29 8.23 13.34 5.84
CA GLN A 29 9.15 12.75 6.82
C GLN A 29 8.84 13.19 8.25
N ASP A 30 8.49 14.46 8.45
CA ASP A 30 8.10 14.98 9.76
C ASP A 30 6.69 14.56 10.16
N ALA A 31 5.87 14.17 9.17
CA ALA A 31 4.52 13.70 9.43
C ALA A 31 4.48 12.26 9.96
N LEU A 32 5.52 11.46 9.71
CA LEU A 32 5.54 10.04 10.05
C LEU A 32 5.95 9.78 11.52
N PRO A 33 5.40 8.73 12.15
CA PRO A 33 5.85 8.29 13.46
C PRO A 33 7.34 7.92 13.44
N ARG A 34 8.04 8.30 14.51
CA ARG A 34 9.46 7.97 14.73
C ARG A 34 9.66 6.84 15.74
N ASP A 35 8.63 6.60 16.56
CA ASP A 35 8.58 5.52 17.53
C ASP A 35 7.38 4.62 17.22
N PHE A 36 7.62 3.33 17.35
CA PHE A 36 6.68 2.25 17.06
C PHE A 36 6.50 1.30 18.25
N SER A 37 7.16 1.56 19.38
CA SER A 37 7.20 0.71 20.57
C SER A 37 5.81 0.41 21.14
N ASP A 38 4.87 1.34 21.01
CA ASP A 38 3.50 1.25 21.51
C ASP A 38 2.49 0.76 20.46
N MET A 39 2.93 0.51 19.22
CA MET A 39 2.07 0.06 18.12
C MET A 39 1.96 -1.46 18.01
N TYR A 40 2.83 -2.20 18.69
CA TYR A 40 2.87 -3.66 18.64
C TYR A 40 2.99 -4.22 20.06
N ALA A 41 2.75 -5.53 20.20
CA ALA A 41 2.84 -6.18 21.50
C ALA A 41 4.31 -6.21 22.00
N PRO A 42 4.55 -6.11 23.31
CA PRO A 42 5.89 -6.05 23.89
C PRO A 42 6.82 -7.17 23.41
N GLU A 43 6.29 -8.39 23.27
CA GLU A 43 7.02 -9.57 22.80
C GLU A 43 7.59 -9.40 21.39
N VAL A 44 6.95 -8.60 20.53
CA VAL A 44 7.44 -8.33 19.17
C VAL A 44 8.50 -7.24 19.18
N VAL A 45 8.29 -6.16 19.93
CA VAL A 45 9.20 -5.00 19.94
C VAL A 45 10.46 -5.22 20.79
N ASN A 46 10.42 -6.17 21.73
CA ASN A 46 11.56 -6.48 22.59
C ASN A 46 12.57 -7.44 21.95
N ASP A 47 12.26 -8.03 20.79
CA ASP A 47 13.16 -8.90 20.04
C ASP A 47 13.75 -8.16 18.82
N PRO A 48 15.00 -7.68 18.89
CA PRO A 48 15.62 -6.96 17.78
C PRO A 48 15.77 -7.78 16.49
N SER A 49 15.73 -9.12 16.58
CA SER A 49 15.89 -9.99 15.40
C SER A 49 14.69 -9.98 14.47
N VAL A 50 13.51 -9.60 14.99
CA VAL A 50 12.26 -9.51 14.22
C VAL A 50 11.92 -8.07 13.82
N LEU A 51 12.85 -7.11 14.02
CA LEU A 51 12.69 -5.70 13.69
C LEU A 51 13.51 -5.27 12.48
N LEU A 52 12.94 -4.35 11.71
CA LEU A 52 13.63 -3.58 10.68
C LEU A 52 14.50 -2.49 11.32
N ALA A 53 15.45 -1.96 10.56
CA ALA A 53 16.27 -0.80 10.99
C ALA A 53 15.43 0.44 11.35
N SER A 54 14.18 0.53 10.87
CA SER A 54 13.23 1.57 11.23
C SER A 54 12.55 1.36 12.60
N GLY A 55 12.82 0.25 13.31
CA GLY A 55 12.16 -0.13 14.56
C GLY A 55 10.77 -0.77 14.38
N ARG A 56 10.35 -1.04 13.15
CA ARG A 56 9.07 -1.75 12.87
C ARG A 56 9.29 -3.25 12.70
N PRO A 57 8.31 -4.10 13.03
CA PRO A 57 8.42 -5.53 12.79
C PRO A 57 8.62 -5.88 11.32
N ILE A 58 9.45 -6.89 11.03
CA ILE A 58 9.78 -7.34 9.66
C ILE A 58 8.52 -7.73 8.88
N PHE A 59 7.50 -8.29 9.54
CA PHE A 59 6.24 -8.68 8.89
C PHE A 59 5.45 -7.51 8.29
N THR A 60 5.80 -6.26 8.62
CA THR A 60 5.19 -5.06 8.05
C THR A 60 5.70 -4.75 6.63
N GLN A 61 6.82 -5.35 6.22
CA GLN A 61 7.30 -5.29 4.85
C GLN A 61 6.73 -6.47 4.05
N ARG A 62 6.08 -6.19 2.92
CA ARG A 62 5.51 -7.22 2.04
C ARG A 62 5.82 -6.93 0.58
N GLU A 63 6.03 -7.99 -0.19
CA GLU A 63 6.20 -7.92 -1.65
C GLU A 63 4.85 -7.91 -2.37
N LEU A 64 4.06 -6.88 -2.07
CA LEU A 64 2.75 -6.62 -2.69
C LEU A 64 2.84 -5.35 -3.54
N VAL A 65 2.07 -5.32 -4.64
CA VAL A 65 1.97 -4.15 -5.51
C VAL A 65 1.60 -2.90 -4.69
N ASP A 66 2.33 -1.80 -4.90
CA ASP A 66 2.16 -0.52 -4.21
C ASP A 66 2.20 -0.59 -2.67
N TRP A 67 2.76 -1.65 -2.08
CA TRP A 67 2.76 -1.87 -0.63
C TRP A 67 3.38 -0.71 0.15
N THR A 68 4.64 -0.36 -0.14
CA THR A 68 5.38 0.67 0.60
C THR A 68 4.63 2.00 0.65
N LYS A 69 3.97 2.39 -0.45
CA LYS A 69 3.20 3.62 -0.53
C LYS A 69 1.99 3.59 0.41
N ASN A 70 1.27 2.48 0.43
CA ASN A 70 0.06 2.32 1.22
C ASN A 70 0.34 2.00 2.68
N ASP A 71 1.46 1.35 2.96
CA ASP A 71 2.00 1.21 4.30
C ASP A 71 2.32 2.58 4.92
N ILE A 72 3.00 3.48 4.18
CA ILE A 72 3.20 4.88 4.61
C ILE A 72 1.87 5.59 4.85
N ARG A 73 0.88 5.47 3.95
CA ARG A 73 -0.46 6.05 4.17
C ARG A 73 -1.12 5.52 5.43
N SER A 74 -0.93 4.23 5.74
CA SER A 74 -1.49 3.62 6.95
C SER A 74 -0.91 4.22 8.24
N LEU A 75 0.36 4.66 8.21
CA LEU A 75 1.02 5.34 9.34
C LEU A 75 0.50 6.77 9.56
N LEU A 76 -0.21 7.35 8.59
CA LEU A 76 -0.84 8.66 8.68
C LEU A 76 -2.28 8.59 9.19
N ILE A 77 -2.82 7.40 9.40
CA ILE A 77 -3.99 7.21 10.27
C ILE A 77 -3.45 7.26 11.69
N VAL A 78 -3.89 8.21 12.51
CA VAL A 78 -3.33 8.51 13.83
C VAL A 78 -4.41 8.46 14.91
N CYS A 79 -4.10 7.84 16.05
CA CYS A 79 -5.01 7.79 17.20
C CYS A 79 -4.89 9.01 18.13
N HIS A 80 -3.81 9.79 17.99
CA HIS A 80 -3.60 11.05 18.69
C HIS A 80 -3.27 12.14 17.67
N LYS A 81 -3.73 13.36 17.92
CA LYS A 81 -3.35 14.51 17.09
C LYS A 81 -1.89 14.86 17.37
N PRO A 82 -1.02 14.97 16.36
CA PRO A 82 0.35 15.42 16.55
C PRO A 82 0.41 16.85 17.13
N ASP A 83 1.55 17.23 17.71
CA ASP A 83 1.75 18.57 18.30
C ASP A 83 1.61 19.70 17.26
N HIS A 84 2.05 19.45 16.03
CA HIS A 84 1.86 20.36 14.90
C HIS A 84 0.42 20.34 14.36
N GLY A 85 -0.49 19.57 14.96
CA GLY A 85 -1.85 19.37 14.48
C GLY A 85 -1.92 18.50 13.22
N LEU A 86 -3.08 18.49 12.57
CA LEU A 86 -3.31 17.77 11.30
C LEU A 86 -3.02 18.68 10.11
N LEU A 87 -1.83 19.28 10.08
CA LEU A 87 -1.42 20.14 8.97
C LEU A 87 -1.40 19.35 7.64
N PRO A 88 -1.74 19.99 6.51
CA PRO A 88 -1.60 19.38 5.21
C PRO A 88 -0.16 18.91 4.95
N ILE A 89 -0.04 17.69 4.44
CA ILE A 89 1.26 17.12 4.07
C ILE A 89 1.61 17.62 2.67
N SER A 90 2.83 18.13 2.51
CA SER A 90 3.27 18.76 1.26
C SER A 90 3.33 17.78 0.09
N THR A 91 3.50 16.48 0.37
CA THR A 91 3.57 15.42 -0.63
C THR A 91 2.16 15.01 -1.09
N PRO A 92 1.83 15.11 -2.39
CA PRO A 92 0.50 14.74 -2.90
C PRO A 92 0.15 13.28 -2.64
N GLY A 93 -1.13 13.03 -2.31
CA GLY A 93 -1.65 11.67 -2.08
C GLY A 93 -1.33 11.08 -0.71
N PHE A 94 -0.84 11.91 0.22
CA PHE A 94 -0.68 11.62 1.64
C PHE A 94 -1.46 12.64 2.45
N ARG A 95 -2.20 12.16 3.45
CA ARG A 95 -3.04 12.99 4.31
C ARG A 95 -3.19 12.31 5.66
N TYR A 96 -3.23 13.11 6.72
CA TYR A 96 -3.62 12.59 8.02
C TYR A 96 -5.09 12.16 8.06
N MET A 97 -5.35 11.08 8.78
CA MET A 97 -6.69 10.72 9.21
C MET A 97 -6.67 10.48 10.71
N TYR A 98 -7.69 10.97 11.40
CA TYR A 98 -7.79 10.82 12.84
C TYR A 98 -8.74 9.68 13.17
N LEU A 99 -8.26 8.70 13.94
CA LEU A 99 -9.04 7.53 14.37
C LEU A 99 -8.76 7.24 15.85
N PRO A 100 -9.55 7.81 16.78
CA PRO A 100 -9.43 7.57 18.22
C PRO A 100 -9.51 6.09 18.62
N LEU A 101 -8.90 5.74 19.76
CA LEU A 101 -8.93 4.37 20.31
C LEU A 101 -10.31 3.95 20.84
N ASP A 102 -11.16 4.90 21.18
CA ASP A 102 -12.53 4.72 21.67
C ASP A 102 -13.58 4.83 20.54
N SER A 103 -13.15 4.86 19.28
CA SER A 103 -14.04 4.90 18.12
C SER A 103 -14.96 3.68 18.08
N SER A 104 -16.22 3.92 17.72
CA SER A 104 -17.19 2.87 17.40
C SER A 104 -16.79 2.10 16.14
N ASP A 105 -17.37 0.92 15.95
CA ASP A 105 -17.09 0.09 14.78
C ASP A 105 -17.43 0.80 13.47
N GLU A 106 -18.55 1.54 13.41
CA GLU A 106 -18.92 2.31 12.22
C GLU A 106 -17.95 3.47 11.95
N GLU A 107 -17.43 4.14 12.98
CA GLU A 107 -16.40 5.17 12.82
C GLU A 107 -15.10 4.58 12.28
N ILE A 108 -14.69 3.41 12.79
CA ILE A 108 -13.52 2.68 12.27
C ILE A 108 -13.74 2.29 10.80
N ILE A 109 -14.87 1.65 10.50
CA ILE A 109 -15.22 1.22 9.13
C ILE A 109 -15.24 2.40 8.18
N SER A 110 -15.96 3.47 8.54
CA SER A 110 -16.08 4.69 7.72
C SER A 110 -14.71 5.32 7.48
N THR A 111 -13.86 5.39 8.51
CA THR A 111 -12.51 5.95 8.38
C THR A 111 -11.64 5.11 7.43
N LEU A 112 -11.68 3.78 7.54
CA LEU A 112 -10.92 2.89 6.65
C LEU A 112 -11.40 3.00 5.20
N VAL A 113 -12.71 3.03 4.96
CA VAL A 113 -13.30 3.15 3.61
C VAL A 113 -13.00 4.50 2.96
N GLN A 114 -12.99 5.58 3.75
CA GLN A 114 -12.69 6.93 3.26
C GLN A 114 -11.18 7.22 3.17
N SER A 115 -10.34 6.24 3.54
CA SER A 115 -8.90 6.40 3.51
C SER A 115 -8.33 6.38 2.09
N ASP A 116 -7.11 6.91 1.97
CA ASP A 116 -6.37 6.87 0.70
C ASP A 116 -5.65 5.53 0.47
N LEU A 117 -5.89 4.53 1.32
CA LEU A 117 -5.30 3.19 1.20
C LEU A 117 -5.74 2.54 -0.12
N TYR A 118 -4.75 2.19 -0.94
CA TYR A 118 -4.88 1.57 -2.25
C TYR A 118 -5.82 2.31 -3.22
N ARG A 119 -6.00 3.63 -3.06
CA ARG A 119 -6.92 4.45 -3.88
C ARG A 119 -6.67 4.31 -5.39
N GLU A 120 -5.42 4.13 -5.81
CA GLU A 120 -5.03 3.93 -7.21
C GLU A 120 -5.60 2.65 -7.86
N HIS A 121 -6.07 1.68 -7.07
CA HIS A 121 -6.63 0.43 -7.59
C HIS A 121 -8.13 0.50 -7.88
N GLY A 122 -8.79 1.61 -7.54
CA GLY A 122 -10.19 1.86 -7.89
C GLY A 122 -11.12 0.75 -7.39
N PHE A 123 -10.94 0.34 -6.13
CA PHE A 123 -11.78 -0.67 -5.52
C PHE A 123 -13.24 -0.22 -5.44
N ASP A 124 -14.16 -1.18 -5.58
CA ASP A 124 -15.58 -0.92 -5.45
C ASP A 124 -15.92 -0.53 -3.99
N PRO A 125 -16.76 0.49 -3.76
CA PRO A 125 -17.10 0.93 -2.41
C PRO A 125 -17.72 -0.18 -1.53
N SER A 126 -18.49 -1.09 -2.12
CA SER A 126 -19.08 -2.21 -1.36
C SER A 126 -18.02 -3.21 -0.91
N PHE A 127 -17.03 -3.48 -1.78
CA PHE A 127 -15.86 -4.29 -1.43
C PHE A 127 -15.08 -3.65 -0.29
N LEU A 128 -14.76 -2.35 -0.38
CA LEU A 128 -14.03 -1.63 0.68
C LEU A 128 -14.74 -1.72 2.02
N ARG A 129 -16.06 -1.52 2.04
CA ARG A 129 -16.89 -1.61 3.25
C ARG A 129 -16.92 -3.04 3.80
N GLN A 130 -17.13 -4.04 2.95
CA GLN A 130 -17.16 -5.43 3.38
C GLN A 130 -15.82 -5.88 3.99
N THR A 131 -14.70 -5.51 3.35
CA THR A 131 -13.36 -5.81 3.88
C THR A 131 -13.12 -5.10 5.22
N ALA A 132 -13.57 -3.86 5.38
CA ALA A 132 -13.46 -3.13 6.64
C ALA A 132 -14.31 -3.78 7.74
N GLN A 133 -15.57 -4.11 7.45
CA GLN A 133 -16.48 -4.78 8.38
C GLN A 133 -15.89 -6.09 8.90
N TYR A 134 -15.48 -6.97 7.98
CA TYR A 134 -14.86 -8.25 8.35
C TYR A 134 -13.58 -8.05 9.20
N THR A 135 -12.76 -7.05 8.86
CA THR A 135 -11.52 -6.77 9.60
C THR A 135 -11.80 -6.30 11.03
N VAL A 136 -12.79 -5.42 11.21
CA VAL A 136 -13.19 -4.90 12.53
C VAL A 136 -13.84 -5.99 13.37
N GLU A 137 -14.78 -6.75 12.80
CA GLU A 137 -15.45 -7.87 13.47
C GLU A 137 -14.43 -8.91 13.97
N ALA A 138 -13.50 -9.33 13.11
CA ALA A 138 -12.45 -10.29 13.48
C ALA A 138 -11.54 -9.75 14.60
N ALA A 139 -11.25 -8.45 14.61
CA ALA A 139 -10.45 -7.84 15.67
C ALA A 139 -11.23 -7.72 16.99
N ARG A 140 -12.51 -7.37 16.96
CA ARG A 140 -13.37 -7.28 18.16
C ARG A 140 -13.55 -8.64 18.82
N MET A 141 -13.72 -9.70 18.05
CA MET A 141 -13.79 -11.07 18.57
C MET A 141 -12.52 -11.45 19.34
N ARG A 142 -11.33 -11.05 18.85
CA ARG A 142 -10.04 -11.28 19.55
C ARG A 142 -9.86 -10.39 20.78
N ALA A 143 -10.48 -9.22 20.79
CA ALA A 143 -10.39 -8.25 21.88
C ALA A 143 -11.50 -8.43 22.94
N ASP A 144 -12.20 -9.57 22.95
CA ASP A 144 -13.35 -9.84 23.83
C ASP A 144 -14.40 -8.71 23.81
N ASN A 145 -14.66 -8.17 22.61
CA ASN A 145 -15.57 -7.05 22.40
C ASN A 145 -15.27 -5.81 23.25
N ALA A 146 -14.00 -5.59 23.62
CA ALA A 146 -13.57 -4.40 24.35
C ALA A 146 -14.03 -3.13 23.64
N LYS A 147 -14.66 -2.20 24.38
CA LYS A 147 -15.16 -0.93 23.84
C LYS A 147 -14.03 0.00 23.39
N VAL A 148 -12.96 0.08 24.17
CA VAL A 148 -11.77 0.88 23.88
C VAL A 148 -10.66 -0.05 23.45
N LEU A 149 -10.04 0.23 22.31
CA LEU A 149 -8.93 -0.56 21.77
C LEU A 149 -7.61 -0.14 22.42
N THR A 150 -6.73 -1.10 22.66
CA THR A 150 -5.32 -0.77 22.88
C THR A 150 -4.69 -0.32 21.56
N LYS A 151 -3.60 0.45 21.61
CA LYS A 151 -2.91 0.91 20.39
C LYS A 151 -2.43 -0.26 19.50
N PRO A 152 -1.93 -1.39 20.05
CA PRO A 152 -1.65 -2.58 19.23
C PRO A 152 -2.89 -3.18 18.55
N GLN A 153 -4.03 -3.28 19.23
CA GLN A 153 -5.28 -3.77 18.63
C GLN A 153 -5.76 -2.84 17.51
N TRP A 154 -5.72 -1.53 17.75
CA TRP A 154 -6.06 -0.51 16.77
C TRP A 154 -5.13 -0.56 15.54
N ARG A 155 -3.82 -0.70 15.75
CA ARG A 155 -2.84 -0.82 14.66
C ARG A 155 -3.07 -2.08 13.85
N ASN A 156 -3.39 -3.19 14.52
CA ASN A 156 -3.69 -4.48 13.89
C ASN A 156 -4.90 -4.41 12.96
N ILE A 157 -5.96 -3.66 13.33
CA ILE A 157 -7.11 -3.42 12.44
C ILE A 157 -6.66 -2.74 11.16
N ILE A 158 -5.87 -1.67 11.26
CA ILE A 158 -5.40 -0.90 10.10
C ILE A 158 -4.48 -1.76 9.21
N GLU A 159 -3.54 -2.52 9.80
CA GLU A 159 -2.63 -3.39 9.04
C GLU A 159 -3.34 -4.55 8.36
N ASN A 160 -4.33 -5.17 9.01
CA ASN A 160 -5.10 -6.24 8.39
C ASN A 160 -5.97 -5.70 7.25
N TYR A 161 -6.55 -4.52 7.40
CA TYR A 161 -7.28 -3.87 6.31
C TYR A 161 -6.35 -3.58 5.12
N LEU A 162 -5.19 -2.97 5.39
CA LEU A 162 -4.14 -2.74 4.39
C LEU A 162 -3.71 -4.04 3.69
N LEU A 163 -3.47 -5.11 4.45
CA LEU A 163 -3.07 -6.41 3.93
C LEU A 163 -4.13 -7.00 3.00
N ASN A 164 -5.40 -6.96 3.40
CA ASN A 164 -6.51 -7.43 2.58
C ASN A 164 -6.60 -6.66 1.25
N LEU A 165 -6.47 -5.32 1.29
CA LEU A 165 -6.45 -4.49 0.09
C LEU A 165 -5.23 -4.80 -0.81
N GLY A 166 -4.05 -4.99 -0.22
CA GLY A 166 -2.83 -5.34 -0.95
C GLY A 166 -2.90 -6.71 -1.59
N CYS A 167 -3.48 -7.70 -0.90
CA CYS A 167 -3.73 -9.03 -1.46
C CYS A 167 -4.68 -8.96 -2.66
N GLU A 168 -5.79 -8.22 -2.55
CA GLU A 168 -6.74 -8.04 -3.67
C GLU A 168 -6.08 -7.33 -4.86
N ALA A 169 -5.33 -6.25 -4.62
CA ALA A 169 -4.61 -5.51 -5.66
C ALA A 169 -3.64 -6.43 -6.43
N GLN A 170 -2.87 -7.22 -5.69
CA GLN A 170 -1.91 -8.16 -6.25
C GLN A 170 -2.60 -9.29 -7.02
N CYS A 171 -3.66 -9.88 -6.45
CA CYS A 171 -4.49 -10.89 -7.12
C CYS A 171 -5.03 -10.38 -8.46
N ARG A 172 -5.54 -9.14 -8.53
CA ARG A 172 -6.01 -8.53 -9.77
C ARG A 172 -4.88 -8.37 -10.80
N ALA A 173 -3.70 -7.96 -10.37
CA ALA A 173 -2.55 -7.78 -11.25
C ALA A 173 -2.07 -9.12 -11.82
N ASP A 174 -1.90 -10.13 -10.95
CA ASP A 174 -1.45 -11.46 -11.34
C ASP A 174 -2.50 -12.19 -12.17
N PHE A 175 -3.79 -12.04 -11.87
CA PHE A 175 -4.89 -12.58 -12.68
C PHE A 175 -4.87 -12.01 -14.11
N LYS A 176 -4.67 -10.70 -14.26
CA LYS A 176 -4.52 -10.06 -15.59
C LYS A 176 -3.33 -10.63 -16.34
N ARG A 177 -2.18 -10.80 -15.67
CA ARG A 177 -0.96 -11.40 -16.25
C ARG A 177 -1.18 -12.86 -16.67
N ALA A 178 -1.75 -13.68 -15.81
CA ALA A 178 -2.01 -15.09 -16.08
C ALA A 178 -3.03 -15.27 -17.21
N CYS A 179 -4.09 -14.45 -17.24
CA CYS A 179 -5.03 -14.40 -18.35
C CYS A 179 -4.36 -14.00 -19.67
N HIS A 180 -3.36 -13.11 -19.65
CA HIS A 180 -2.61 -12.75 -20.84
C HIS A 180 -1.76 -13.92 -21.35
N VAL A 181 -1.02 -14.60 -20.46
CA VAL A 181 -0.19 -15.76 -20.79
C VAL A 181 -1.04 -16.91 -21.34
N ALA A 182 -2.18 -17.23 -20.71
CA ALA A 182 -3.05 -18.34 -21.13
C ALA A 182 -3.67 -18.14 -22.53
N LYS A 183 -3.72 -16.90 -23.03
CA LYS A 183 -4.21 -16.57 -24.39
C LYS A 183 -3.11 -16.66 -25.44
N GLN A 184 -1.84 -16.77 -25.06
CA GLN A 184 -0.74 -16.90 -26.02
C GLN A 184 -0.71 -18.31 -26.63
N PRO A 185 -0.41 -18.45 -27.93
CA PRO A 185 -0.28 -19.76 -28.57
C PRO A 185 0.90 -20.54 -27.96
N LYS A 186 0.70 -21.84 -27.69
CA LYS A 186 1.68 -22.74 -27.06
C LYS A 186 3.06 -22.74 -27.76
N SER A 187 3.14 -22.37 -29.04
CA SER A 187 4.39 -22.26 -29.80
C SER A 187 5.36 -21.21 -29.29
N LYS A 188 4.93 -20.24 -28.47
CA LYS A 188 5.80 -19.21 -27.88
C LYS A 188 6.38 -19.57 -26.52
N LEU A 189 5.82 -20.56 -25.80
CA LEU A 189 6.29 -20.97 -24.48
C LEU A 189 7.38 -22.05 -24.52
N ALA A 190 7.64 -22.68 -25.68
CA ALA A 190 8.58 -23.79 -25.80
C ALA A 190 10.04 -23.39 -26.10
N ARG A 191 10.36 -22.09 -26.18
CA ARG A 191 11.75 -21.65 -26.42
C ARG A 191 12.49 -21.58 -25.09
N ALA A 192 12.94 -22.75 -24.61
CA ALA A 192 13.95 -22.86 -23.57
C ALA A 192 15.23 -22.11 -23.99
N PRO A 193 16.05 -21.62 -23.04
CA PRO A 193 17.32 -21.01 -23.36
C PRO A 193 18.30 -22.12 -23.74
N SER A 194 18.43 -22.41 -25.02
CA SER A 194 19.58 -23.18 -25.54
C SER A 194 20.81 -22.27 -25.47
N LEU A 195 21.83 -22.72 -24.73
CA LEU A 195 23.19 -22.19 -24.78
C LEU A 195 23.77 -22.48 -26.17
N GLU A 196 23.56 -21.57 -27.11
CA GLU A 196 24.27 -21.52 -28.39
C GLU A 196 25.07 -20.21 -28.42
N PRO A 197 26.32 -20.22 -28.92
CA PRO A 197 27.21 -19.07 -28.87
C PRO A 197 26.65 -17.90 -29.68
N ILE A 198 26.92 -16.69 -29.17
CA ILE A 198 26.43 -15.41 -29.68
C ILE A 198 27.05 -15.17 -31.06
N ASP A 199 26.31 -15.46 -32.13
CA ASP A 199 26.53 -14.84 -33.43
C ASP A 199 25.84 -13.48 -33.43
N GLU A 200 26.65 -12.44 -33.26
CA GLU A 200 26.30 -11.05 -33.57
C GLU A 200 25.96 -10.98 -35.05
N HIS A 201 24.67 -11.04 -35.41
CA HIS A 201 24.02 -10.46 -36.59
C HIS A 201 22.72 -11.21 -36.86
N LYS A 202 21.60 -10.79 -36.24
CA LYS A 202 20.24 -10.77 -36.87
C LYS A 202 19.13 -10.34 -35.90
N SER A 203 18.21 -9.58 -36.48
CA SER A 203 16.78 -9.44 -36.12
C SER A 203 16.33 -8.16 -35.40
N LEU A 204 16.42 -7.04 -36.12
CA LEU A 204 15.54 -5.87 -35.95
C LEU A 204 14.21 -5.98 -36.74
N SER A 205 13.79 -7.17 -37.20
CA SER A 205 12.57 -7.31 -38.01
C SER A 205 11.48 -8.13 -37.33
N SER A 206 10.57 -7.52 -36.57
CA SER A 206 9.29 -8.22 -36.28
C SER A 206 8.05 -7.37 -36.01
N SER A 207 8.06 -6.07 -36.26
CA SER A 207 6.83 -5.27 -36.30
C SER A 207 6.33 -5.11 -37.74
N LEU A 208 7.06 -4.38 -38.58
CA LEU A 208 6.56 -3.98 -39.90
C LEU A 208 6.57 -5.08 -40.97
N LEU A 209 7.67 -5.85 -41.10
CA LEU A 209 7.74 -6.94 -42.09
C LEU A 209 6.71 -8.03 -41.79
N ARG A 210 6.53 -8.36 -40.50
CA ARG A 210 5.51 -9.31 -40.04
C ARG A 210 4.09 -8.80 -40.32
N GLN A 211 3.86 -7.50 -40.10
CA GLN A 211 2.59 -6.86 -40.37
C GLN A 211 2.30 -6.73 -41.88
N ALA A 212 3.33 -6.57 -42.71
CA ALA A 212 3.25 -6.58 -44.17
C ALA A 212 2.92 -7.98 -44.71
N LEU A 213 3.60 -9.04 -44.23
CA LEU A 213 3.35 -10.42 -44.64
C LEU A 213 1.98 -10.96 -44.17
N LEU A 214 1.51 -10.54 -42.99
CA LEU A 214 0.14 -10.83 -42.55
C LEU A 214 -0.89 -10.08 -43.39
N ASN A 215 -0.53 -8.96 -44.02
CA ASN A 215 -1.46 -8.19 -44.83
C ASN A 215 -1.68 -8.76 -46.23
N THR A 216 -0.73 -9.52 -46.77
CA THR A 216 -0.76 -10.08 -48.14
C THR A 216 -1.41 -11.45 -48.26
N SER A 217 -1.67 -12.17 -47.15
CA SER A 217 -2.33 -13.49 -47.20
C SER A 217 -3.57 -13.53 -46.28
N PRO A 218 -4.79 -13.69 -46.84
CA PRO A 218 -6.03 -13.79 -46.07
C PRO A 218 -6.08 -15.04 -45.16
N GLU A 219 -5.41 -16.12 -45.54
CA GLU A 219 -5.33 -17.36 -44.75
C GLU A 219 -4.47 -17.20 -43.48
N LEU A 220 -3.34 -16.49 -43.57
CA LEU A 220 -2.50 -16.18 -42.41
C LEU A 220 -3.13 -15.15 -41.47
N LYS A 221 -3.93 -14.22 -42.02
CA LYS A 221 -4.81 -13.33 -41.23
C LYS A 221 -5.84 -14.14 -40.43
N ALA A 222 -6.50 -15.11 -41.05
CA ALA A 222 -7.48 -15.97 -40.38
C ALA A 222 -6.85 -16.84 -39.28
N ALA A 223 -5.61 -17.32 -39.48
CA ALA A 223 -4.85 -18.08 -38.48
C ALA A 223 -4.34 -17.20 -37.32
N SER A 224 -3.95 -15.94 -37.58
CA SER A 224 -3.43 -15.02 -36.56
C SER A 224 -4.51 -14.32 -35.73
N LEU A 225 -5.78 -14.34 -36.15
CA LEU A 225 -6.88 -13.60 -35.50
C LEU A 225 -7.74 -14.43 -34.53
N LYS A 226 -7.52 -15.74 -34.39
CA LYS A 226 -8.18 -16.53 -33.35
C LYS A 226 -7.51 -16.30 -31.99
N LYS A 227 -7.66 -15.08 -31.46
CA LYS A 227 -7.37 -14.78 -30.04
C LYS A 227 -8.20 -15.76 -29.20
N ARG A 228 -7.54 -16.74 -28.58
CA ARG A 228 -8.19 -17.68 -27.66
C ARG A 228 -8.94 -16.86 -26.61
N LYS A 229 -10.27 -17.01 -26.56
CA LYS A 229 -11.09 -16.43 -25.49
C LYS A 229 -11.15 -17.45 -24.36
N LEU A 230 -10.74 -17.03 -23.16
CA LEU A 230 -10.89 -17.85 -21.97
C LEU A 230 -12.37 -17.90 -21.57
N ASN A 231 -12.89 -19.09 -21.33
CA ASN A 231 -14.24 -19.28 -20.82
C ASN A 231 -14.31 -18.92 -19.31
N LYS A 232 -15.54 -18.92 -18.74
CA LYS A 232 -15.75 -18.55 -17.33
C LYS A 232 -15.05 -19.53 -16.36
N SER A 233 -15.05 -20.82 -16.67
CA SER A 233 -14.42 -21.86 -15.85
C SER A 233 -12.89 -21.72 -15.82
N GLU A 234 -12.26 -21.51 -16.98
CA GLU A 234 -10.81 -21.27 -17.09
C GLU A 234 -10.40 -20.01 -16.31
N LYS A 235 -11.18 -18.93 -16.41
CA LYS A 235 -10.93 -17.72 -15.61
C LYS A 235 -11.05 -18.00 -14.12
N GLN A 236 -12.06 -18.75 -13.68
CA GLN A 236 -12.21 -19.10 -12.28
C GLN A 236 -11.01 -19.92 -11.77
N GLN A 237 -10.55 -20.89 -12.55
CA GLN A 237 -9.37 -21.70 -12.20
C GLN A 237 -8.10 -20.84 -12.10
N ILE A 238 -7.90 -19.90 -13.04
CA ILE A 238 -6.77 -18.97 -12.99
C ILE A 238 -6.86 -18.07 -11.75
N TRP A 239 -8.04 -17.57 -11.42
CA TRP A 239 -8.25 -16.74 -10.23
C TRP A 239 -7.90 -17.49 -8.95
N VAL A 240 -8.46 -18.68 -8.76
CA VAL A 240 -8.17 -19.53 -7.60
C VAL A 240 -6.68 -19.83 -7.51
N LYS A 241 -6.04 -20.21 -8.63
CA LYS A 241 -4.61 -20.48 -8.65
C LYS A 241 -3.77 -19.29 -8.20
N VAL A 242 -4.03 -18.11 -8.77
CA VAL A 242 -3.31 -16.87 -8.43
C VAL A 242 -3.49 -16.53 -6.96
N GLN A 243 -4.70 -16.65 -6.44
CA GLN A 243 -4.99 -16.40 -5.04
C GLN A 243 -4.24 -17.37 -4.12
N THR A 244 -4.29 -18.68 -4.41
CA THR A 244 -3.57 -19.69 -3.61
C THR A 244 -2.05 -19.49 -3.64
N GLU A 245 -1.47 -19.20 -4.81
CA GLU A 245 -0.03 -18.88 -4.93
C GLU A 245 0.34 -17.63 -4.13
N LEU A 246 -0.49 -16.59 -4.15
CA LEU A 246 -0.25 -15.36 -3.40
C LEU A 246 -0.27 -15.60 -1.89
N TYR A 247 -1.31 -16.25 -1.38
CA TYR A 247 -1.45 -16.50 0.06
C TYR A 247 -0.32 -17.41 0.56
N SER A 248 0.11 -18.39 -0.25
CA SER A 248 1.27 -19.24 0.03
C SER A 248 2.55 -18.45 0.15
N ARG A 249 2.82 -17.59 -0.84
CA ARG A 249 4.02 -16.74 -0.87
C ARG A 249 4.09 -15.79 0.32
N LEU A 250 2.95 -15.35 0.84
CA LEU A 250 2.87 -14.43 1.98
C LEU A 250 2.84 -15.14 3.34
N GLY A 251 2.86 -16.48 3.37
CA GLY A 251 2.73 -17.26 4.60
C GLY A 251 1.37 -17.10 5.28
N LEU A 252 0.32 -16.77 4.52
CA LEU A 252 -1.06 -16.61 5.02
C LEU A 252 -1.87 -17.91 4.96
N ASN A 253 -1.28 -18.98 4.41
CA ASN A 253 -1.85 -20.33 4.40
C ASN A 253 -1.75 -20.95 5.79
N TRP A 254 -2.51 -20.44 6.76
CA TRP A 254 -2.64 -21.10 8.04
C TRP A 254 -3.60 -22.29 7.89
N ALA A 255 -3.08 -23.51 8.09
CA ALA A 255 -3.89 -24.63 8.55
C ALA A 255 -3.76 -24.66 10.07
N ALA A 256 -4.87 -24.93 10.78
CA ALA A 256 -4.77 -25.22 12.21
C ALA A 256 -3.80 -26.39 12.41
N ASP A 257 -2.93 -26.31 13.40
CA ASP A 257 -2.18 -27.50 13.83
C ASP A 257 -3.23 -28.57 14.15
N ASP A 258 -3.20 -29.69 13.41
CA ASP A 258 -3.99 -30.86 13.75
C ASP A 258 -3.54 -31.29 15.15
N PHE A 259 -4.41 -31.09 16.15
CA PHE A 259 -4.18 -31.61 17.49
C PHE A 259 -4.22 -33.16 17.40
N ASN A 260 -3.05 -33.78 17.28
CA ASN A 260 -2.87 -35.20 17.56
C ASN A 260 -2.77 -35.43 19.08
#